data_AF-A0A9E0Y5J0-F1
#
_entry.id   AF-A0A9E0Y5J0-F1
#
_cell.length_a   1.000
_cell.length_b   1.000
_cell.length_c   1.000
_cell.angle_alpha   90.00
_cell.angle_beta   90.00
_cell.angle_gamma   90.00
#
_symmetry.space_group_name_H-M   'P 1'
#
loop_
_entity.id
_entity.type
_entity.pdbx_description
1 polymer ?
#
loop_
_entity_poly.entity_id
_entity_poly.type
_entity_poly.pdbx_seq_one_letter_code
_entity_poly.pdbx_strand_id
1 'polypeptide(L)'
;MKNIIAALAFSLILFAAAQAQTDALAAPDSKTTDKTAAVSKFRVGQTWSYRTRPGEEDSYFIVLRVDADPKLGPIVHIALENLKIKNRRTRSGLVTRIAHLPFAESALEESAGKLLREKTALPDFRDGYDEWKKAFDDKRAGIYTASLDKVVEIIENGLNAEQPEN
;
A
#
# COMPACT_ATOMS: atom_id res chain seq x y z
N MET A 1 21.49 -51.52 35.61
CA MET A 1 20.92 -52.81 35.16
C MET A 1 20.84 -52.74 33.64
N LYS A 2 21.53 -53.67 32.96
CA LYS A 2 21.78 -53.72 31.50
C LYS A 2 20.84 -54.75 30.88
N ASN A 3 20.15 -54.39 29.80
CA ASN A 3 19.47 -55.36 28.94
C ASN A 3 20.21 -55.44 27.59
N ILE A 4 20.23 -56.66 27.08
CA ILE A 4 21.22 -57.27 26.19
C ILE A 4 20.60 -57.46 24.78
N ILE A 5 21.31 -56.99 23.76
CA ILE A 5 21.73 -57.66 22.50
C ILE A 5 20.75 -58.64 21.81
N ALA A 6 20.50 -58.41 20.51
CA ALA A 6 20.58 -59.46 19.47
C ALA A 6 20.84 -58.83 18.09
N ALA A 7 21.93 -59.29 17.46
CA ALA A 7 22.41 -58.93 16.12
C ALA A 7 22.02 -60.02 15.10
N LEU A 8 22.26 -59.73 13.80
CA LEU A 8 22.57 -60.60 12.63
C LEU A 8 21.79 -60.10 11.40
N ALA A 9 22.39 -59.39 10.43
CA ALA A 9 23.37 -59.78 9.41
C ALA A 9 22.85 -60.80 8.37
N PHE A 10 22.68 -60.38 7.10
CA PHE A 10 23.38 -60.94 5.92
C PHE A 10 23.01 -60.21 4.62
N SER A 11 23.99 -60.07 3.74
CA SER A 11 23.94 -59.45 2.41
C SER A 11 23.80 -60.51 1.33
N LEU A 12 22.97 -60.33 0.29
CA LEU A 12 23.31 -60.73 -1.10
C LEU A 12 22.36 -60.15 -2.16
N ILE A 13 22.98 -59.81 -3.29
CA ILE A 13 22.50 -59.11 -4.49
C ILE A 13 22.06 -60.15 -5.56
N LEU A 14 21.00 -59.91 -6.34
CA LEU A 14 21.01 -59.87 -7.84
C LEU A 14 19.63 -59.73 -8.53
N PHE A 15 19.59 -58.74 -9.43
CA PHE A 15 18.79 -58.44 -10.62
C PHE A 15 17.55 -59.27 -11.04
N ALA A 16 16.45 -58.54 -11.31
CA ALA A 16 15.72 -58.66 -12.57
C ALA A 16 15.28 -57.26 -13.03
N ALA A 17 15.70 -56.88 -14.24
CA ALA A 17 15.26 -55.68 -14.93
C ALA A 17 13.92 -55.95 -15.64
N ALA A 18 12.95 -55.07 -15.46
CA ALA A 18 11.90 -54.81 -16.43
C ALA A 18 11.51 -53.34 -16.30
N GLN A 19 11.91 -52.54 -17.29
CA GLN A 19 11.37 -51.20 -17.47
C GLN A 19 9.96 -51.32 -18.08
N ALA A 20 9.00 -50.66 -17.45
CA ALA A 20 7.86 -50.07 -18.15
C ALA A 20 7.57 -48.74 -17.44
N GLN A 21 7.89 -47.65 -18.13
CA GLN A 21 7.48 -46.30 -17.76
C GLN A 21 6.02 -46.11 -18.13
N THR A 22 5.23 -45.52 -17.23
CA THR A 22 4.25 -44.47 -17.59
C THR A 22 3.83 -43.70 -16.32
N ASP A 23 4.27 -42.44 -16.30
CA ASP A 23 3.67 -41.23 -15.71
C ASP A 23 2.87 -41.33 -14.41
N ALA A 24 3.55 -40.98 -13.31
CA ALA A 24 2.91 -40.34 -12.17
C ALA A 24 3.57 -38.96 -11.98
N LEU A 25 2.75 -37.92 -12.15
CA LEU A 25 3.10 -36.50 -12.02
C LEU A 25 3.82 -36.25 -10.70
N ALA A 26 5.12 -35.94 -10.80
CA ALA A 26 5.86 -35.31 -9.72
C ALA A 26 5.16 -34.00 -9.37
N ALA A 27 4.80 -33.85 -8.09
CA ALA A 27 4.44 -32.55 -7.54
C ALA A 27 5.62 -31.60 -7.80
N PRO A 28 5.40 -30.44 -8.45
CA PRO A 28 6.49 -29.51 -8.67
C PRO A 28 6.95 -28.97 -7.31
N ASP A 29 8.26 -29.05 -7.11
CA ASP A 29 9.01 -28.41 -6.05
C ASP A 29 8.41 -27.05 -5.70
N SER A 30 8.26 -26.82 -4.40
CA SER A 30 7.92 -25.52 -3.82
C SER A 30 9.01 -24.52 -4.22
N LYS A 31 8.83 -23.89 -5.39
CA LYS A 31 9.46 -22.62 -5.72
C LYS A 31 8.94 -21.63 -4.68
N THR A 32 9.76 -21.38 -3.67
CA THR A 32 9.74 -20.15 -2.88
C THR A 32 9.67 -19.01 -3.88
N THR A 33 8.47 -18.49 -4.08
CA THR A 33 8.25 -17.32 -4.91
C THR A 33 8.77 -16.18 -4.07
N ASP A 34 10.01 -15.78 -4.34
CA ASP A 34 10.56 -14.55 -3.79
C ASP A 34 9.62 -13.44 -4.27
N LYS A 35 8.72 -13.01 -3.38
CA LYS A 35 7.77 -11.90 -3.61
C LYS A 35 8.63 -10.65 -3.67
N THR A 36 9.25 -10.43 -4.83
CA THR A 36 9.94 -9.19 -5.14
C THR A 36 8.92 -8.08 -4.89
N ALA A 37 9.16 -7.24 -3.90
CA ALA A 37 8.29 -6.10 -3.64
C ALA A 37 8.20 -5.29 -4.94
N ALA A 38 7.02 -5.24 -5.55
CA ALA A 38 6.83 -4.52 -6.79
C ALA A 38 7.26 -3.07 -6.56
N VAL A 39 8.14 -2.56 -7.44
CA VAL A 39 8.53 -1.16 -7.42
C VAL A 39 7.29 -0.34 -7.75
N SER A 40 6.98 0.64 -6.89
CA SER A 40 5.80 1.49 -7.05
C SER A 40 5.80 2.19 -8.41
N LYS A 41 4.62 2.32 -9.01
CA LYS A 41 4.37 3.13 -10.21
C LYS A 41 4.67 4.60 -9.96
N PHE A 42 4.45 5.06 -8.73
CA PHE A 42 4.60 6.44 -8.33
C PHE A 42 6.01 6.72 -7.82
N ARG A 43 6.56 7.88 -8.21
CA ARG A 43 7.88 8.33 -7.76
C ARG A 43 7.76 9.62 -6.98
N VAL A 44 8.57 9.72 -5.93
CA VAL A 44 8.68 10.92 -5.09
C VAL A 44 8.96 12.16 -5.95
N GLY A 45 8.22 13.23 -5.68
CA GLY A 45 8.29 14.50 -6.41
C GLY A 45 7.39 14.58 -7.64
N GLN A 46 6.78 13.48 -8.09
CA GLN A 46 5.84 13.55 -9.21
C GLN A 46 4.56 14.27 -8.82
N THR A 47 3.99 14.98 -9.78
CA THR A 47 2.68 15.63 -9.67
C THR A 47 1.72 15.05 -10.67
N TRP A 48 0.53 14.69 -10.22
CA TRP A 48 -0.47 14.00 -11.02
C TRP A 48 -1.84 14.68 -10.91
N SER A 49 -2.56 14.76 -12.02
CA SER A 49 -4.01 14.98 -11.97
C SER A 49 -4.69 13.71 -11.48
N TYR A 50 -5.97 13.80 -11.15
CA TYR A 50 -6.77 12.65 -10.76
C TYR A 50 -8.23 12.84 -11.19
N ARG A 51 -9.05 11.80 -11.05
CA ARG A 51 -10.51 11.93 -11.17
C ARG A 51 -11.02 12.71 -9.96
N THR A 52 -11.42 13.95 -10.17
CA THR A 52 -11.85 14.88 -9.10
C THR A 52 -13.37 14.86 -8.91
N ARG A 53 -13.83 15.51 -7.84
CA ARG A 53 -15.23 15.94 -7.73
C ARG A 53 -15.51 17.07 -8.75
N PRO A 54 -16.78 17.31 -9.14
CA PRO A 54 -17.12 18.45 -10.00
C PRO A 54 -16.67 19.79 -9.41
N GLY A 55 -16.03 20.63 -10.23
CA GLY A 55 -15.55 21.96 -9.84
C GLY A 55 -14.16 21.98 -9.18
N GLU A 56 -13.51 20.82 -9.04
CA GLU A 56 -12.18 20.62 -8.44
C GLU A 56 -11.13 20.18 -9.48
N GLU A 57 -11.38 20.36 -10.77
CA GLU A 57 -10.57 19.77 -11.86
C GLU A 57 -9.12 20.26 -11.90
N ASP A 58 -8.84 21.42 -11.29
CA ASP A 58 -7.50 22.00 -11.15
C ASP A 58 -6.72 21.47 -9.93
N SER A 59 -7.35 20.63 -9.10
CA SER A 59 -6.70 19.97 -7.96
C SER A 59 -5.79 18.83 -8.44
N TYR A 60 -4.69 18.63 -7.71
CA TYR A 60 -3.68 17.63 -8.04
C TYR A 60 -3.04 17.06 -6.80
N PHE A 61 -2.38 15.91 -6.94
CA PHE A 61 -1.57 15.35 -5.87
C PHE A 61 -0.08 15.36 -6.19
N ILE A 62 0.74 15.51 -5.14
CA ILE A 62 2.20 15.39 -5.19
C ILE A 62 2.59 14.13 -4.42
N VAL A 63 3.39 13.26 -5.03
CA VAL A 63 3.94 12.08 -4.36
C VAL A 63 5.06 12.53 -3.42
N LEU A 64 4.84 12.40 -2.11
CA LEU A 64 5.76 12.84 -1.05
C LEU A 64 6.79 11.77 -0.72
N ARG A 65 6.32 10.53 -0.63
CA ARG A 65 7.10 9.37 -0.17
C ARG A 65 6.42 8.08 -0.62
N VAL A 66 7.21 7.03 -0.79
CA VAL A 66 6.72 5.67 -0.98
C VAL A 66 7.39 4.78 0.06
N ASP A 67 6.60 4.20 0.96
CA ASP A 67 7.05 3.20 1.91
C ASP A 67 6.65 1.80 1.41
N ALA A 68 7.40 0.77 1.81
CA ALA A 68 7.08 -0.62 1.51
C ALA A 68 6.58 -1.33 2.76
N ASP A 69 5.41 -1.98 2.67
CA ASP A 69 4.88 -2.84 3.71
C ASP A 69 4.72 -4.28 3.20
N PRO A 70 5.16 -5.33 3.93
CA PRO A 70 5.08 -6.71 3.46
C PRO A 70 3.65 -7.21 3.17
N LYS A 71 2.66 -6.67 3.89
CA LYS A 71 1.25 -7.05 3.80
C LYS A 71 0.48 -6.15 2.85
N LEU A 72 0.67 -4.84 2.97
CA LEU A 72 -0.09 -3.84 2.22
C LEU A 72 0.53 -3.53 0.84
N GLY A 73 1.78 -3.92 0.62
CA GLY A 73 2.54 -3.51 -0.57
C GLY A 73 3.03 -2.07 -0.46
N PRO A 74 3.23 -1.38 -1.59
CA PRO A 74 3.62 0.03 -1.58
C PRO A 74 2.54 0.93 -0.95
N ILE A 75 2.97 1.77 0.00
CA ILE A 75 2.16 2.81 0.62
C ILE A 75 2.64 4.14 0.03
N VAL A 76 1.75 4.81 -0.69
CA VAL A 76 2.06 6.07 -1.38
C VAL A 76 1.55 7.23 -0.53
N HIS A 77 2.47 8.06 -0.05
CA HIS A 77 2.15 9.28 0.68
C HIS A 77 2.01 10.43 -0.28
N ILE A 78 0.90 11.16 -0.19
CA ILE A 78 0.61 12.29 -1.07
C ILE A 78 0.26 13.56 -0.28
N ALA A 79 0.52 14.71 -0.90
CA ALA A 79 -0.15 15.97 -0.58
C ALA A 79 -1.18 16.27 -1.66
N LEU A 80 -2.25 16.96 -1.29
CA LEU A 80 -3.25 17.50 -2.22
C LEU A 80 -3.20 19.02 -2.22
N GLU A 81 -3.25 19.60 -3.40
CA GLU A 81 -3.17 21.04 -3.62
C GLU A 81 -4.35 21.51 -4.50
N ASN A 82 -4.61 22.83 -4.45
CA ASN A 82 -5.69 23.49 -5.19
C ASN A 82 -7.09 22.92 -4.91
N LEU A 83 -7.32 22.45 -3.69
CA LEU A 83 -8.64 21.97 -3.26
C LEU A 83 -9.63 23.12 -3.03
N LYS A 84 -10.91 22.79 -3.02
CA LYS A 84 -12.04 23.65 -2.64
C LYS A 84 -12.91 22.95 -1.62
N ILE A 85 -12.27 22.29 -0.64
CA ILE A 85 -12.97 21.62 0.46
C ILE A 85 -13.66 22.68 1.32
N LYS A 86 -14.98 22.59 1.48
CA LYS A 86 -15.73 23.51 2.34
C LYS A 86 -15.36 23.28 3.79
N ASN A 87 -15.11 24.35 4.53
CA ASN A 87 -14.90 24.31 5.97
C ASN A 87 -15.41 25.59 6.61
N ARG A 88 -16.61 25.53 7.20
CA ARG A 88 -17.26 26.69 7.84
C ARG A 88 -16.48 27.25 9.04
N ARG A 89 -15.49 26.52 9.55
CA ARG A 89 -14.67 26.90 10.71
C ARG A 89 -13.44 27.73 10.33
N THR A 90 -13.09 27.84 9.04
CA THR A 90 -11.98 28.69 8.58
C THR A 90 -12.48 30.05 8.10
N ARG A 91 -11.64 31.07 8.18
CA ARG A 91 -11.98 32.44 7.71
C ARG A 91 -12.31 32.48 6.22
N SER A 92 -11.62 31.70 5.41
CA SER A 92 -11.85 31.60 3.96
C SER A 92 -13.09 30.76 3.62
N GLY A 93 -13.62 29.98 4.56
CA GLY A 93 -14.64 28.97 4.31
C GLY A 93 -14.14 27.75 3.53
N LEU A 94 -12.84 27.70 3.20
CA LEU A 94 -12.23 26.67 2.35
C LEU A 94 -10.92 26.13 2.94
N VAL A 95 -10.66 24.85 2.69
CA VAL A 95 -9.36 24.21 2.82
C VAL A 95 -8.83 23.93 1.41
N THR A 96 -7.71 24.57 1.07
CA THR A 96 -7.13 24.49 -0.28
C THR A 96 -6.02 23.46 -0.41
N ARG A 97 -5.62 22.85 0.70
CA ARG A 97 -4.50 21.93 0.76
C ARG A 97 -4.69 20.90 1.86
N ILE A 98 -4.27 19.67 1.60
CA ILE A 98 -4.05 18.63 2.61
C ILE A 98 -2.58 18.22 2.55
N ALA A 99 -1.88 18.33 3.69
CA ALA A 99 -0.42 18.20 3.73
C ALA A 99 0.10 16.76 3.61
N HIS A 100 -0.65 15.77 4.10
CA HIS A 100 -0.22 14.37 4.12
C HIS A 100 -1.42 13.42 4.14
N LEU A 101 -1.43 12.47 3.21
CA LEU A 101 -2.36 11.33 3.19
C LEU A 101 -1.63 10.05 2.74
N PRO A 102 -1.69 8.95 3.51
CA PRO A 102 -1.15 7.65 3.12
C PRO A 102 -2.19 6.82 2.35
N PHE A 103 -1.87 6.37 1.15
CA PHE A 103 -2.76 5.57 0.31
C PHE A 103 -2.19 4.18 0.03
N ALA A 104 -3.07 3.19 -0.11
CA ALA A 104 -2.75 1.98 -0.84
C ALA A 104 -2.48 2.36 -2.30
N GLU A 105 -1.41 1.80 -2.90
CA GLU A 105 -1.08 2.11 -4.29
C GLU A 105 -2.25 1.87 -5.24
N SER A 106 -2.94 0.73 -5.13
CA SER A 106 -4.07 0.40 -6.02
C SER A 106 -5.20 1.44 -5.98
N ALA A 107 -5.55 1.95 -4.79
CA ALA A 107 -6.60 2.96 -4.65
C ALA A 107 -6.20 4.31 -5.27
N LEU A 108 -4.91 4.66 -5.17
CA LEU A 108 -4.37 5.84 -5.82
C LEU A 108 -4.31 5.66 -7.33
N GLU A 109 -3.95 4.48 -7.84
CA GLU A 109 -3.93 4.15 -9.26
C GLU A 109 -5.29 4.27 -9.92
N GLU A 110 -6.35 3.79 -9.27
CA GLU A 110 -7.73 3.92 -9.75
C GLU A 110 -8.18 5.38 -9.88
N SER A 111 -7.52 6.29 -9.18
CA SER A 111 -7.84 7.71 -9.16
C SER A 111 -6.92 8.52 -10.07
N ALA A 112 -5.67 8.09 -10.23
CA ALA A 112 -4.64 8.83 -10.94
C ALA A 112 -4.98 9.06 -12.42
N GLY A 113 -4.79 10.31 -12.85
CA GLY A 113 -4.97 10.74 -14.22
C GLY A 113 -3.63 10.90 -14.93
N LYS A 114 -3.40 12.08 -15.49
CA LYS A 114 -2.19 12.39 -16.25
C LYS A 114 -1.07 12.79 -15.28
N LEU A 115 0.14 12.32 -15.56
CA LEU A 115 1.35 12.88 -14.97
C LEU A 115 1.51 14.32 -15.47
N LEU A 116 1.47 15.28 -14.55
CA LEU A 116 1.59 16.71 -14.85
C LEU A 116 3.05 17.17 -14.81
N ARG A 117 3.83 16.66 -13.84
CA ARG A 117 5.25 16.98 -13.68
C ARG A 117 6.01 15.79 -13.13
N GLU A 118 7.20 15.55 -13.66
CA GLU A 118 8.11 14.51 -13.16
C GLU A 118 8.75 14.87 -11.82
N LYS A 119 8.96 16.17 -11.58
CA LYS A 119 9.62 16.67 -10.38
C LYS A 119 9.05 18.01 -9.94
N THR A 120 8.59 18.05 -8.70
CA THR A 120 8.07 19.21 -7.99
C THR A 120 8.76 19.31 -6.63
N ALA A 121 8.97 20.53 -6.14
CA ALA A 121 9.47 20.72 -4.79
C ALA A 121 8.46 20.12 -3.79
N LEU A 122 8.94 19.23 -2.92
CA LEU A 122 8.08 18.64 -1.90
C LEU A 122 7.70 19.72 -0.91
N PRO A 123 6.41 19.90 -0.64
CA PRO A 123 6.04 20.83 0.39
C PRO A 123 6.26 20.19 1.78
N ASP A 124 6.15 20.94 2.86
CA ASP A 124 6.37 20.33 4.18
C ASP A 124 5.27 19.33 4.54
N PHE A 125 5.67 18.13 4.95
CA PHE A 125 4.82 16.99 5.28
C PHE A 125 5.34 16.15 6.45
N ARG A 126 6.49 16.52 7.04
CA ARG A 126 7.21 15.64 7.98
C ARG A 126 6.41 15.40 9.24
N ASP A 127 5.83 16.44 9.82
CA ASP A 127 5.05 16.33 11.06
C ASP A 127 3.88 15.33 10.90
N GLY A 128 3.10 15.46 9.81
CA GLY A 128 2.00 14.55 9.52
C GLY A 128 2.46 13.12 9.21
N TYR A 129 3.59 12.97 8.51
CA TYR A 129 4.19 11.66 8.27
C TYR A 129 4.68 11.00 9.56
N ASP A 130 5.39 11.72 10.42
CA ASP A 130 5.98 11.18 11.65
C ASP A 130 4.87 10.79 12.64
N GLU A 131 3.82 11.60 12.76
CA GLU A 131 2.63 11.27 13.56
C GLU A 131 1.93 10.01 13.03
N TRP A 132 1.66 9.97 11.72
CA TRP A 132 1.07 8.80 11.09
C TRP A 132 1.93 7.56 11.28
N LYS A 133 3.23 7.66 11.05
CA LYS A 133 4.17 6.53 11.10
C LYS A 133 4.22 5.93 12.50
N LYS A 134 4.30 6.78 13.52
CA LYS A 134 4.21 6.36 14.92
C LYS A 134 2.90 5.63 15.20
N ALA A 135 1.77 6.18 14.77
CA ALA A 135 0.47 5.56 14.99
C ALA A 135 0.29 4.26 14.18
N PHE A 136 0.84 4.19 12.97
CA PHE A 136 0.79 3.02 12.09
C PHE A 136 1.60 1.86 12.69
N ASP A 137 2.79 2.13 13.22
CA ASP A 137 3.62 1.14 13.91
C ASP A 137 2.95 0.63 15.20
N ASP A 138 2.22 1.52 15.89
CA ASP A 138 1.40 1.18 17.04
C ASP A 138 0.05 0.53 16.66
N LYS A 139 -0.21 0.28 15.36
CA LYS A 139 -1.47 -0.29 14.81
C LYS A 139 -2.73 0.53 15.09
N ARG A 140 -2.56 1.84 15.29
CA ARG A 140 -3.62 2.83 15.55
C ARG A 140 -3.92 3.73 14.35
N ALA A 141 -3.13 3.63 13.27
CA ALA A 141 -3.41 4.28 12.00
C ALA A 141 -3.39 3.27 10.86
N GLY A 142 -4.05 3.62 9.76
CA GLY A 142 -4.12 2.82 8.54
C GLY A 142 -3.73 3.63 7.31
N ILE A 143 -4.13 3.12 6.15
CA ILE A 143 -3.98 3.78 4.85
C ILE A 143 -5.37 3.93 4.21
N TYR A 144 -5.52 4.90 3.31
CA TYR A 144 -6.73 5.02 2.52
C TYR A 144 -6.76 3.97 1.40
N THR A 145 -7.88 3.26 1.31
CA THR A 145 -8.16 2.25 0.28
C THR A 145 -9.34 2.62 -0.62
N ALA A 146 -10.04 3.73 -0.32
CA ALA A 146 -11.06 4.30 -1.19
C ALA A 146 -10.41 5.21 -2.25
N SER A 147 -11.15 5.51 -3.32
CA SER A 147 -10.67 6.45 -4.34
C SER A 147 -10.43 7.84 -3.77
N LEU A 148 -9.50 8.59 -4.37
CA LEU A 148 -9.02 9.87 -3.88
C LEU A 148 -10.15 10.92 -3.80
N ASP A 149 -11.04 10.95 -4.78
CA ASP A 149 -12.24 11.80 -4.77
C ASP A 149 -13.17 11.50 -3.58
N LYS A 150 -13.33 10.20 -3.25
CA LYS A 150 -14.16 9.79 -2.12
C LYS A 150 -13.51 10.15 -0.79
N VAL A 151 -12.18 10.05 -0.67
CA VAL A 151 -11.44 10.48 0.52
C VAL A 151 -11.60 11.99 0.73
N VAL A 152 -11.50 12.80 -0.33
CA VAL A 152 -11.75 14.25 -0.26
C VAL A 152 -13.18 14.54 0.21
N GLU A 153 -14.18 13.81 -0.29
CA GLU A 153 -15.58 13.93 0.15
C GLU A 153 -15.74 13.57 1.64
N ILE A 154 -15.13 12.47 2.11
CA ILE A 154 -15.17 12.04 3.52
C ILE A 154 -14.55 13.13 4.41
N ILE A 155 -13.42 13.70 4.01
CA ILE A 155 -12.76 14.78 4.76
C ILE A 155 -13.67 16.00 4.84
N GLU A 156 -14.26 16.43 3.72
CA GLU A 156 -15.20 17.57 3.73
C GLU A 156 -16.40 17.32 4.65
N ASN A 157 -17.01 16.14 4.57
CA ASN A 157 -18.14 15.78 5.44
C ASN A 157 -17.74 15.80 6.92
N GLY A 158 -16.57 15.26 7.27
CA GLY A 158 -16.06 15.27 8.65
C GLY A 158 -15.78 16.68 9.18
N LEU A 159 -15.28 17.58 8.34
CA LEU A 159 -15.06 18.98 8.72
C LEU A 159 -16.36 19.75 8.98
N ASN A 160 -17.46 19.36 8.35
CA ASN A 160 -18.76 20.03 8.45
C ASN A 160 -19.79 19.26 9.28
N ALA A 161 -19.45 18.09 9.82
CA ALA A 161 -20.30 17.37 10.75
C ALA A 161 -20.55 18.21 12.00
N GLU A 162 -21.81 18.24 12.45
CA GLU A 162 -22.20 18.83 13.72
C GLU A 162 -21.55 18.03 14.86
N GLN A 163 -20.94 18.74 15.81
CA GLN A 163 -20.51 18.09 17.05
C GLN A 163 -21.79 17.82 17.86
N PRO A 164 -22.01 16.61 18.39
CA PRO A 164 -23.06 16.44 19.38
C PRO A 164 -22.78 17.41 20.53
N GLU A 165 -23.79 18.20 20.90
CA GLU A 165 -23.73 19.05 22.09
C GLU A 165 -23.48 18.14 23.30
N ASN A 166 -22.39 18.40 24.02
CA ASN A 166 -22.07 17.72 25.29
C ASN A 166 -22.93 18.27 26.42
#